data_AF-A0A2E4HRG1-F1
#
_entry.id   AF-A0A2E4HRG1-F1
#
_cell.length_a   1.000
_cell.length_b   1.000
_cell.length_c   1.000
_cell.angle_alpha   90.00
_cell.angle_beta   90.00
_cell.angle_gamma   90.00
#
_symmetry.space_group_name_H-M   'P 1'
#
loop_
_entity.id
_entity.type
_entity.pdbx_description
1 polymer ?
#
loop_
_entity_poly.entity_id
_entity_poly.type
_entity_poly.pdbx_seq_one_letter_code
_entity_poly.pdbx_strand_id
1 'polypeptide(L)'
;SKKLSKVGAVILSDYGKGTLLDAPTLIKLANKRKIPVFVDPKGEDFNKYKGAYAITPNFLEFSKVVGEVSSEKDLINKAQDLIKKLSLNVLLITRGQEGMTLFEKNKGKVVRTDFPTEAKDVFDVSGAGDTVIASLASGLASGLDLSDSVRLANIAAGIVVGKSGTASPSLAELSISLNAVDSVLSKNEVKDLVKEAKQDSKKIVFTNGCFDLLHVGHITYLEEAKKLGDRLVVALNSDTSVKKLKGAKRPINKLKDRAKQIAALDCVDWVTSFTEDTPLKLIKELEPDVLVKGKDYKVKDIAGSKEVLAKGGQVRTINLVKGISTTNLIRRIKDLD
;
A
#
# COMPACT_ATOMS: atom_id res chain seq x y z
N SER A 1 -2.15 32.62 -15.59
CA SER A 1 -3.62 32.73 -15.74
C SER A 1 -4.23 31.59 -16.57
N LYS A 2 -3.92 31.42 -17.87
CA LYS A 2 -4.54 30.37 -18.73
C LYS A 2 -4.30 28.92 -18.28
N LYS A 3 -3.16 28.60 -17.65
CA LYS A 3 -2.87 27.22 -17.17
C LYS A 3 -3.77 26.80 -15.99
N LEU A 4 -4.20 27.75 -15.15
CA LEU A 4 -5.02 27.46 -13.96
C LEU A 4 -6.42 26.94 -14.32
N SER A 5 -6.98 27.26 -15.48
CA SER A 5 -8.34 26.79 -15.84
C SER A 5 -8.40 25.30 -16.22
N LYS A 6 -7.28 24.58 -16.22
CA LYS A 6 -7.20 23.18 -16.60
C LYS A 6 -6.84 22.24 -15.44
N VAL A 7 -6.76 22.76 -14.21
CA VAL A 7 -6.31 21.99 -13.04
C VAL A 7 -7.34 22.05 -11.92
N GLY A 8 -7.50 20.95 -11.19
CA GLY A 8 -8.39 20.86 -10.02
C GLY A 8 -7.76 21.37 -8.72
N ALA A 9 -6.42 21.45 -8.65
CA ALA A 9 -5.67 21.95 -7.51
C ALA A 9 -4.32 22.55 -7.95
N VAL A 10 -3.69 23.33 -7.08
CA VAL A 10 -2.32 23.85 -7.26
C VAL A 10 -1.48 23.43 -6.06
N ILE A 11 -0.30 22.90 -6.31
CA ILE A 11 0.69 22.60 -5.27
C ILE A 11 1.83 23.61 -5.36
N LEU A 12 2.16 24.24 -4.23
CA LEU A 12 3.34 25.08 -4.04
C LEU A 12 4.32 24.31 -3.15
N SER A 13 5.29 23.64 -3.75
CA SER A 13 6.34 22.94 -3.02
C SER A 13 7.54 23.87 -2.83
N ASP A 14 7.67 24.45 -1.63
CA ASP A 14 8.75 25.38 -1.32
C ASP A 14 9.93 24.65 -0.69
N TYR A 15 11.10 24.82 -1.30
CA TYR A 15 12.38 24.28 -0.80
C TYR A 15 13.30 25.37 -0.26
N GLY A 16 12.84 26.62 -0.17
CA GLY A 16 13.63 27.77 0.26
C GLY A 16 14.74 28.16 -0.74
N LYS A 17 14.55 27.85 -2.03
CA LYS A 17 15.55 28.06 -3.10
C LYS A 17 15.26 29.27 -4.00
N GLY A 18 14.25 30.08 -3.67
CA GLY A 18 13.93 31.32 -4.39
C GLY A 18 12.89 31.20 -5.51
N THR A 19 12.48 30.00 -5.93
CA THR A 19 11.47 29.83 -6.99
C THR A 19 10.09 30.38 -6.59
N LEU A 20 9.73 30.30 -5.30
CA LEU A 20 8.41 30.68 -4.78
C LEU A 20 8.41 32.02 -4.02
N LEU A 21 9.27 32.97 -4.42
CA LEU A 21 9.30 34.33 -3.84
C LEU A 21 7.95 35.05 -3.96
N ASP A 22 7.20 34.79 -5.06
CA ASP A 22 5.88 35.38 -5.31
C ASP A 22 4.71 34.39 -5.09
N ALA A 23 4.85 33.48 -4.11
CA ALA A 23 3.77 32.61 -3.66
C ALA A 23 2.44 33.36 -3.35
N PRO A 24 2.44 34.54 -2.70
CA PRO A 24 1.21 35.29 -2.44
C PRO A 24 0.39 35.60 -3.70
N THR A 25 1.03 35.97 -4.81
CA THR A 25 0.33 36.27 -6.06
C THR A 25 -0.28 35.02 -6.68
N LEU A 26 0.43 33.88 -6.63
CA LEU A 26 -0.09 32.59 -7.10
C LEU A 26 -1.32 32.16 -6.32
N ILE A 27 -1.27 32.26 -4.99
CA ILE A 27 -2.40 31.97 -4.09
C ILE A 27 -3.60 32.85 -4.44
N LYS A 28 -3.39 34.17 -4.58
CA LYS A 28 -4.45 35.12 -4.94
C LYS A 28 -5.09 34.80 -6.29
N LEU A 29 -4.29 34.41 -7.29
CA LEU A 29 -4.79 34.05 -8.63
C LEU A 29 -5.61 32.75 -8.63
N ALA A 30 -5.19 31.75 -7.85
CA ALA A 30 -5.92 30.48 -7.71
C ALA A 30 -7.23 30.67 -6.93
N ASN A 31 -7.21 31.43 -5.83
CA ASN A 31 -8.39 31.73 -5.02
C ASN A 31 -9.48 32.47 -5.79
N LYS A 32 -9.11 33.43 -6.67
CA LYS A 32 -10.06 34.10 -7.59
C LYS A 32 -10.83 33.13 -8.48
N ARG A 33 -10.28 31.93 -8.72
CA ARG A 33 -10.87 30.87 -9.53
C ARG A 33 -11.45 29.72 -8.70
N LYS A 34 -11.44 29.85 -7.36
CA LYS A 34 -11.85 28.82 -6.41
C LYS A 34 -11.07 27.50 -6.58
N ILE A 35 -9.79 27.59 -6.98
CA ILE A 35 -8.91 26.43 -7.08
C ILE A 35 -8.14 26.31 -5.76
N PRO A 36 -8.22 25.18 -5.05
CA PRO A 36 -7.50 24.99 -3.79
C PRO A 36 -5.99 25.00 -4.03
N VAL A 37 -5.27 25.71 -3.15
CA VAL A 37 -3.81 25.77 -3.13
C VAL A 37 -3.28 25.03 -1.92
N PHE A 38 -2.46 24.02 -2.18
CA PHE A 38 -1.74 23.24 -1.18
C PHE A 38 -0.30 23.73 -1.12
N VAL A 39 0.25 23.87 0.07
CA VAL A 39 1.62 24.34 0.27
C VAL A 39 2.39 23.34 1.10
N ASP A 40 3.52 22.87 0.56
CA ASP A 40 4.56 22.22 1.35
C ASP A 40 5.55 23.31 1.78
N PRO A 41 5.54 23.72 3.05
CA PRO A 41 6.14 24.98 3.44
C PRO A 41 7.63 24.84 3.75
N LYS A 42 8.40 25.90 3.48
CA LYS A 42 9.75 26.08 4.03
C LYS A 42 9.97 27.41 4.72
N GLY A 43 10.86 27.36 5.72
CA GLY A 43 11.31 28.51 6.50
C GLY A 43 10.66 28.58 7.87
N GLU A 44 10.86 29.72 8.54
CA GLU A 44 10.35 30.00 9.89
C GLU A 44 9.17 30.99 9.87
N ASP A 45 8.83 31.52 8.70
CA ASP A 45 7.66 32.38 8.51
C ASP A 45 6.75 31.87 7.39
N PHE A 46 5.53 31.52 7.75
CA PHE A 46 4.49 31.04 6.85
C PHE A 46 3.53 32.15 6.38
N ASN A 47 3.74 33.42 6.76
CA ASN A 47 2.88 34.55 6.36
C ASN A 47 2.76 34.69 4.83
N LYS A 48 3.81 34.34 4.08
CA LYS A 48 3.79 34.34 2.60
C LYS A 48 2.78 33.35 1.99
N TYR A 49 2.30 32.38 2.76
CA TYR A 49 1.31 31.39 2.33
C TYR A 49 -0.13 31.74 2.74
N LYS A 50 -0.36 32.95 3.28
CA LYS A 50 -1.68 33.39 3.73
C LYS A 50 -2.73 33.27 2.62
N GLY A 51 -3.86 32.65 2.96
CA GLY A 51 -4.97 32.39 2.05
C GLY A 51 -4.84 31.11 1.23
N ALA A 52 -3.79 30.30 1.42
CA ALA A 52 -3.76 28.95 0.88
C ALA A 52 -4.91 28.10 1.46
N TYR A 53 -5.33 27.07 0.72
CA TYR A 53 -6.35 26.13 1.19
C TYR A 53 -5.77 25.23 2.29
N ALA A 54 -4.62 24.63 2.03
CA ALA A 54 -3.93 23.72 2.96
C ALA A 54 -2.44 24.04 3.06
N ILE A 55 -1.87 23.85 4.25
CA ILE A 55 -0.41 23.78 4.46
C ILE A 55 -0.09 22.44 5.15
N THR A 56 1.00 21.79 4.73
CA THR A 56 1.39 20.45 5.19
C THR A 56 2.78 20.40 5.86
N PRO A 57 3.03 21.14 6.96
CA PRO A 57 4.36 21.11 7.59
C PRO A 57 4.61 19.77 8.29
N ASN A 58 5.87 19.40 8.45
CA ASN A 58 6.22 18.43 9.50
C ASN A 58 6.17 19.07 10.88
N PHE A 59 6.18 18.25 11.93
CA PHE A 59 6.10 18.74 13.31
C PHE A 59 7.19 19.76 13.67
N LEU A 60 8.43 19.56 13.20
CA LEU A 60 9.53 20.50 13.45
C LEU A 60 9.33 21.85 12.75
N GLU A 61 8.89 21.83 11.49
CA GLU A 61 8.56 23.04 10.73
C GLU A 61 7.39 23.80 11.37
N PHE A 62 6.37 23.07 11.84
CA PHE A 62 5.28 23.66 12.61
C PHE A 62 5.79 24.33 13.88
N SER A 63 6.54 23.61 14.73
CA SER A 63 7.08 24.14 16.00
C SER A 63 8.01 25.33 15.81
N LYS A 64 8.76 25.41 14.70
CA LYS A 64 9.58 26.60 14.38
C LYS A 64 8.73 27.86 14.17
N VAL A 65 7.52 27.71 13.62
CA VAL A 65 6.63 28.83 13.31
C VAL A 65 5.76 29.24 14.49
N VAL A 66 5.31 28.27 15.30
CA VAL A 66 4.39 28.52 16.43
C VAL A 66 5.05 28.51 17.81
N GLY A 67 6.35 28.21 17.87
CA GLY A 67 7.09 27.97 19.11
C GLY A 67 6.95 26.53 19.63
N GLU A 68 7.76 26.20 20.64
CA GLU A 68 7.81 24.86 21.26
C GLU A 68 6.42 24.39 21.73
N VAL A 69 6.01 23.19 21.31
CA VAL A 69 4.70 22.61 21.65
C VAL A 69 4.85 21.73 22.89
N SER A 70 4.24 22.15 24.01
CA SER A 70 4.45 21.51 25.32
C SER A 70 3.43 20.43 25.68
N SER A 71 2.30 20.36 24.96
CA SER A 71 1.24 19.36 25.19
C SER A 71 0.30 19.25 24.00
N GLU A 72 -0.54 18.21 23.96
CA GLU A 72 -1.57 18.05 22.93
C GLU A 72 -2.62 19.18 22.95
N LYS A 73 -2.91 19.76 24.13
CA LYS A 73 -3.78 20.94 24.24
C LYS A 73 -3.12 22.18 23.63
N ASP A 74 -1.83 22.36 23.89
CA ASP A 74 -1.03 23.45 23.30
C ASP A 74 -0.94 23.32 21.78
N LEU A 75 -0.75 22.09 21.26
CA LEU A 75 -0.79 21.79 19.83
C LEU A 75 -2.10 22.26 19.19
N ILE A 76 -3.25 21.92 19.78
CA ILE A 76 -4.57 22.31 19.26
C ILE A 76 -4.72 23.82 19.23
N ASN A 77 -4.36 24.51 20.31
CA ASN A 77 -4.48 25.97 20.39
C ASN A 77 -3.60 26.66 19.33
N LYS A 78 -2.34 26.25 19.21
CA LYS A 78 -1.40 26.80 18.23
C LYS A 78 -1.80 26.51 16.79
N ALA A 79 -2.33 25.31 16.52
CA ALA A 79 -2.86 24.96 15.20
C ALA A 79 -4.08 25.84 14.83
N GLN A 80 -4.98 26.08 15.78
CA GLN A 80 -6.13 26.97 15.62
C GLN A 80 -5.70 28.41 15.33
N ASP A 81 -4.74 28.93 16.08
CA ASP A 81 -4.19 30.26 15.90
C ASP A 81 -3.51 30.42 14.53
N LEU A 82 -2.74 29.41 14.10
CA LEU A 82 -2.09 29.42 12.80
C LEU A 82 -3.10 29.39 11.65
N ILE A 83 -4.12 28.52 11.73
CA ILE A 83 -5.23 28.47 10.76
C ILE A 83 -5.91 29.83 10.66
N LYS A 84 -6.19 30.49 11.79
CA LYS A 84 -6.81 31.81 11.82
C LYS A 84 -5.90 32.88 11.23
N LYS A 85 -4.64 32.94 11.67
CA LYS A 85 -3.62 33.91 11.22
C LYS A 85 -3.41 33.86 9.71
N LEU A 86 -3.26 32.65 9.17
CA LEU A 86 -3.00 32.42 7.75
C LEU A 86 -4.28 32.27 6.92
N SER A 87 -5.46 32.31 7.54
CA SER A 87 -6.75 32.14 6.86
C SER A 87 -6.85 30.84 6.06
N LEU A 88 -6.40 29.73 6.66
CA LEU A 88 -6.40 28.41 6.05
C LEU A 88 -7.76 27.72 6.20
N ASN A 89 -8.04 26.78 5.31
CA ASN A 89 -9.12 25.80 5.50
C ASN A 89 -8.60 24.55 6.21
N VAL A 90 -7.36 24.15 5.92
CA VAL A 90 -6.76 22.91 6.37
C VAL A 90 -5.32 23.15 6.84
N LEU A 91 -4.94 22.53 7.94
CA LEU A 91 -3.55 22.35 8.37
C LEU A 91 -3.34 20.85 8.63
N LEU A 92 -2.43 20.21 7.89
CA LEU A 92 -2.10 18.80 8.08
C LEU A 92 -0.67 18.69 8.58
N ILE A 93 -0.49 18.32 9.84
CA ILE A 93 0.84 18.21 10.44
C ILE A 93 1.30 16.76 10.31
N THR A 94 2.42 16.53 9.64
CA THR A 94 3.05 15.20 9.59
C THR A 94 3.91 14.97 10.85
N ARG A 95 3.72 13.83 11.51
CA ARG A 95 4.29 13.50 12.83
C ARG A 95 5.17 12.24 12.80
N GLY A 96 5.71 11.90 11.63
CA GLY A 96 6.59 10.74 11.45
C GLY A 96 5.91 9.44 11.87
N GLN A 97 6.45 8.75 12.88
CA GLN A 97 5.92 7.46 13.36
C GLN A 97 4.53 7.57 14.01
N GLU A 98 4.12 8.76 14.47
CA GLU A 98 2.77 8.98 15.00
C GLU A 98 1.72 9.16 13.88
N GLY A 99 2.15 9.18 12.61
CA GLY A 99 1.29 9.39 11.45
C GLY A 99 1.08 10.88 11.16
N MET A 100 -0.18 11.31 11.05
CA MET A 100 -0.55 12.69 10.71
C MET A 100 -1.72 13.20 11.54
N THR A 101 -1.71 14.49 11.88
CA THR A 101 -2.84 15.16 12.53
C THR A 101 -3.43 16.21 11.59
N LEU A 102 -4.69 16.03 11.24
CA LEU A 102 -5.49 16.96 10.45
C LEU A 102 -6.21 17.96 11.36
N PHE A 103 -6.10 19.24 11.02
CA PHE A 103 -6.92 20.32 11.55
C PHE A 103 -7.73 20.95 10.41
N GLU A 104 -9.05 20.80 10.43
CA GLU A 104 -9.95 21.33 9.41
C GLU A 104 -10.87 22.41 9.98
N LYS A 105 -11.02 23.52 9.28
CA LYS A 105 -12.02 24.55 9.58
C LYS A 105 -13.39 24.16 9.01
N ASN A 106 -14.28 23.69 9.87
CA ASN A 106 -15.67 23.34 9.53
C ASN A 106 -16.67 24.23 10.29
N LYS A 107 -17.54 24.94 9.55
CA LYS A 107 -18.56 25.88 10.10
C LYS A 107 -18.02 26.84 11.18
N GLY A 108 -16.79 27.34 10.99
CA GLY A 108 -16.15 28.29 11.91
C GLY A 108 -15.45 27.67 13.13
N LYS A 109 -15.54 26.35 13.31
CA LYS A 109 -14.76 25.61 14.32
C LYS A 109 -13.63 24.84 13.66
N VAL A 110 -12.55 24.62 14.39
CA VAL A 110 -11.45 23.74 13.94
C VAL A 110 -11.66 22.36 14.55
N VAL A 111 -11.78 21.36 13.69
CA VAL A 111 -11.92 19.95 14.07
C VAL A 111 -10.57 19.27 13.89
N ARG A 112 -10.19 18.45 14.87
CA ARG A 112 -8.98 17.63 14.84
C ARG A 112 -9.34 16.19 14.47
N THR A 113 -8.52 15.57 13.64
CA THR A 113 -8.58 14.13 13.35
C THR A 113 -7.16 13.58 13.24
N ASP A 114 -6.86 12.49 13.93
CA ASP A 114 -5.56 11.84 13.89
C ASP A 114 -5.60 10.61 12.98
N PHE A 115 -4.57 10.45 12.16
CA PHE A 115 -4.38 9.36 11.21
C PHE A 115 -3.09 8.64 11.59
N PRO A 116 -3.15 7.52 12.34
CA PRO A 116 -1.97 6.79 12.77
C PRO A 116 -1.24 6.20 11.55
N THR A 117 0.08 6.05 11.64
CA THR A 117 0.85 5.42 10.54
C THR A 117 0.43 3.96 10.35
N GLU A 118 0.35 3.52 9.09
CA GLU A 118 0.19 2.10 8.74
C GLU A 118 1.54 1.46 8.30
N ALA A 119 2.63 2.24 8.32
CA ALA A 119 3.95 1.75 7.93
C ALA A 119 4.48 0.73 8.94
N LYS A 120 4.75 -0.49 8.48
CA LYS A 120 5.35 -1.56 9.32
C LYS A 120 6.88 -1.50 9.33
N ASP A 121 7.50 -1.12 8.22
CA ASP A 121 8.95 -1.05 8.05
C ASP A 121 9.35 0.31 7.46
N VAL A 122 10.18 1.06 8.16
CA VAL A 122 10.71 2.37 7.70
C VAL A 122 12.14 2.17 7.22
N PHE A 123 12.37 2.40 5.93
CA PHE A 123 13.66 2.24 5.27
C PHE A 123 14.30 3.59 4.92
N ASP A 124 13.56 4.48 4.27
CA ASP A 124 14.00 5.81 3.86
C ASP A 124 12.82 6.80 3.97
N VAL A 125 13.01 7.95 4.61
CA VAL A 125 11.96 8.97 4.76
C VAL A 125 11.96 10.02 3.65
N SER A 126 12.91 9.91 2.71
CA SER A 126 13.08 10.85 1.60
C SER A 126 11.88 10.83 0.65
N GLY A 127 11.29 11.99 0.38
CA GLY A 127 10.13 12.11 -0.54
C GLY A 127 8.76 11.76 0.07
N ALA A 128 8.69 11.39 1.35
CA ALA A 128 7.43 11.13 2.03
C ALA A 128 6.52 12.38 2.07
N GLY A 129 7.10 13.57 2.32
CA GLY A 129 6.37 14.84 2.32
C GLY A 129 5.78 15.17 0.94
N ASP A 130 6.56 15.00 -0.13
CA ASP A 130 6.10 15.19 -1.51
C ASP A 130 4.93 14.24 -1.83
N THR A 131 5.03 12.98 -1.37
CA THR A 131 3.98 11.97 -1.54
C THR A 131 2.71 12.36 -0.80
N VAL A 132 2.82 12.87 0.44
CA VAL A 132 1.66 13.33 1.23
C VAL A 132 0.91 14.44 0.50
N ILE A 133 1.61 15.51 0.10
CA ILE A 133 0.94 16.66 -0.53
C ILE A 133 0.39 16.32 -1.92
N ALA A 134 1.10 15.50 -2.69
CA ALA A 134 0.65 15.05 -4.00
C ALA A 134 -0.62 14.19 -3.91
N SER A 135 -0.65 13.21 -3.01
CA SER A 135 -1.81 12.34 -2.80
C SER A 135 -3.02 13.10 -2.24
N LEU A 136 -2.79 13.99 -1.26
CA LEU A 136 -3.84 14.83 -0.69
C LEU A 136 -4.49 15.73 -1.75
N ALA A 137 -3.67 16.44 -2.52
CA ALA A 137 -4.16 17.35 -3.56
C ALA A 137 -4.85 16.58 -4.71
N SER A 138 -4.32 15.42 -5.10
CA SER A 138 -4.90 14.59 -6.16
C SER A 138 -6.23 13.97 -5.74
N GLY A 139 -6.34 13.49 -4.49
CA GLY A 139 -7.57 12.95 -3.93
C GLY A 139 -8.69 14.00 -3.93
N LEU A 140 -8.41 15.18 -3.37
CA LEU A 140 -9.39 16.26 -3.30
C LEU A 140 -9.77 16.78 -4.70
N ALA A 141 -8.79 16.95 -5.60
CA ALA A 141 -9.05 17.37 -6.97
C ALA A 141 -9.88 16.36 -7.78
N SER A 142 -9.85 15.08 -7.39
CA SER A 142 -10.63 14.00 -7.99
C SER A 142 -12.02 13.83 -7.35
N GLY A 143 -12.36 14.65 -6.36
CA GLY A 143 -13.67 14.65 -5.70
C GLY A 143 -13.78 13.73 -4.48
N LEU A 144 -12.67 13.18 -3.96
CA LEU A 144 -12.68 12.55 -2.65
C LEU A 144 -12.96 13.60 -1.56
N ASP A 145 -13.56 13.17 -0.45
CA ASP A 145 -13.63 14.04 0.71
C ASP A 145 -12.24 14.24 1.34
N LEU A 146 -12.12 15.23 2.23
CA LEU A 146 -10.84 15.59 2.83
C LEU A 146 -10.27 14.46 3.69
N SER A 147 -11.12 13.75 4.44
CA SER A 147 -10.70 12.68 5.35
C SER A 147 -10.14 11.49 4.56
N ASP A 148 -10.83 11.09 3.49
CA ASP A 148 -10.39 10.04 2.57
C ASP A 148 -9.12 10.45 1.82
N SER A 149 -8.99 11.72 1.44
CA SER A 149 -7.77 12.24 0.80
C SER A 149 -6.57 12.21 1.76
N VAL A 150 -6.76 12.52 3.05
CA VAL A 150 -5.71 12.39 4.07
C VAL A 150 -5.38 10.93 4.36
N ARG A 151 -6.38 10.03 4.41
CA ARG A 151 -6.16 8.59 4.53
C ARG A 151 -5.33 8.05 3.37
N LEU A 152 -5.65 8.44 2.13
CA LEU A 152 -4.87 8.10 0.94
C LEU A 152 -3.44 8.61 1.06
N ALA A 153 -3.24 9.86 1.50
CA ALA A 153 -1.92 10.44 1.71
C ALA A 153 -1.11 9.70 2.78
N ASN A 154 -1.76 9.25 3.87
CA ASN A 154 -1.13 8.50 4.95
C ASN A 154 -0.64 7.13 4.49
N ILE A 155 -1.49 6.42 3.76
CA ILE A 155 -1.17 5.12 3.16
C ILE A 155 -0.04 5.27 2.14
N ALA A 156 -0.15 6.27 1.25
CA ALA A 156 0.87 6.56 0.24
C ALA A 156 2.23 6.84 0.88
N ALA A 157 2.27 7.68 1.93
CA ALA A 157 3.46 7.95 2.71
C ALA A 157 4.03 6.68 3.34
N GLY A 158 3.17 5.84 3.94
CA GLY A 158 3.57 4.58 4.56
C GLY A 158 4.19 3.58 3.58
N ILE A 159 3.73 3.56 2.33
CA ILE A 159 4.30 2.73 1.26
C ILE A 159 5.69 3.24 0.86
N VAL A 160 5.83 4.54 0.58
CA VAL A 160 7.11 5.08 0.07
C VAL A 160 8.21 5.04 1.11
N VAL A 161 7.89 5.16 2.41
CA VAL A 161 8.93 5.08 3.44
C VAL A 161 9.56 3.69 3.56
N GLY A 162 8.89 2.65 3.04
CA GLY A 162 9.43 1.29 2.93
C GLY A 162 10.28 1.05 1.68
N LYS A 163 10.40 2.06 0.79
CA LYS A 163 11.19 2.00 -0.45
C LYS A 163 12.49 2.77 -0.30
N SER A 164 13.43 2.55 -1.21
CA SER A 164 14.70 3.28 -1.24
C SER A 164 14.63 4.49 -2.16
N GLY A 165 15.12 5.64 -1.71
CA GLY A 165 15.16 6.88 -2.49
C GLY A 165 13.78 7.54 -2.67
N THR A 166 13.69 8.47 -3.63
CA THR A 166 12.45 9.23 -3.94
C THR A 166 11.49 8.39 -4.79
N ALA A 167 11.08 7.24 -4.27
CA ALA A 167 10.11 6.36 -4.93
C ALA A 167 8.69 6.93 -4.82
N SER A 168 7.81 6.51 -5.73
CA SER A 168 6.38 6.82 -5.69
C SER A 168 5.57 5.54 -5.41
N PRO A 169 4.40 5.66 -4.77
CA PRO A 169 3.51 4.52 -4.59
C PRO A 169 2.81 4.22 -5.91
N SER A 170 2.62 2.93 -6.21
CA SER A 170 1.83 2.53 -7.37
C SER A 170 0.35 2.43 -7.04
N LEU A 171 -0.50 2.44 -8.08
CA LEU A 171 -1.93 2.23 -7.90
C LEU A 171 -2.24 0.85 -7.31
N ALA A 172 -1.43 -0.16 -7.63
CA ALA A 172 -1.59 -1.50 -7.08
C ALA A 172 -1.28 -1.51 -5.57
N GLU A 173 -0.17 -0.91 -5.14
CA GLU A 173 0.17 -0.80 -3.72
C GLU A 173 -0.89 -0.01 -2.93
N LEU A 174 -1.33 1.12 -3.48
CA LEU A 174 -2.40 1.92 -2.88
C LEU A 174 -3.70 1.13 -2.77
N SER A 175 -4.09 0.42 -3.83
CA SER A 175 -5.30 -0.42 -3.85
C SER A 175 -5.25 -1.45 -2.72
N ILE A 176 -4.10 -2.09 -2.51
CA ILE A 176 -3.95 -3.15 -1.51
C ILE A 176 -4.07 -2.61 -0.10
N SER A 177 -3.37 -1.52 0.20
CA SER A 177 -3.44 -0.90 1.52
C SER A 177 -4.82 -0.30 1.79
N LEU A 178 -5.49 0.27 0.78
CA LEU A 178 -6.86 0.75 0.90
C LEU A 178 -7.86 -0.40 1.11
N ASN A 179 -7.67 -1.51 0.37
CA ASN A 179 -8.53 -2.69 0.35
C ASN A 179 -8.02 -3.81 1.27
N ALA A 180 -7.33 -3.50 2.39
CA ALA A 180 -6.81 -4.50 3.33
C ALA A 180 -7.86 -5.52 3.89
N VAL A 181 -9.13 -5.37 3.51
CA VAL A 181 -10.23 -6.31 3.73
C VAL A 181 -10.28 -7.46 2.69
N ASP A 182 -9.86 -7.23 1.45
CA ASP A 182 -9.80 -8.23 0.38
C ASP A 182 -8.39 -8.76 0.19
N SER A 183 -8.20 -10.01 0.64
CA SER A 183 -6.93 -10.73 0.62
C SER A 183 -6.59 -11.38 -0.73
N VAL A 184 -7.41 -11.20 -1.76
CA VAL A 184 -7.18 -11.74 -3.10
C VAL A 184 -6.93 -10.61 -4.08
N LEU A 185 -5.69 -10.50 -4.55
CA LEU A 185 -5.30 -9.56 -5.58
C LEU A 185 -5.81 -10.01 -6.94
N SER A 186 -6.29 -9.07 -7.75
CA SER A 186 -6.56 -9.31 -9.16
C SER A 186 -5.27 -9.65 -9.92
N LYS A 187 -5.43 -10.27 -11.09
CA LYS A 187 -4.30 -10.64 -11.96
C LYS A 187 -3.48 -9.41 -12.39
N ASN A 188 -4.14 -8.26 -12.56
CA ASN A 188 -3.45 -7.01 -12.94
C ASN A 188 -2.69 -6.42 -11.76
N GLU A 189 -3.30 -6.35 -10.57
CA GLU A 189 -2.63 -5.82 -9.37
C GLU A 189 -1.37 -6.62 -9.03
N VAL A 190 -1.45 -7.96 -8.99
CA VAL A 190 -0.27 -8.79 -8.69
C VAL A 190 0.80 -8.68 -9.80
N LYS A 191 0.40 -8.43 -11.05
CA LYS A 191 1.35 -8.22 -12.16
C LYS A 191 2.11 -6.91 -12.02
N ASP A 192 1.42 -5.83 -11.65
CA ASP A 192 2.04 -4.51 -11.44
C ASP A 192 3.02 -4.56 -10.26
N LEU A 193 2.62 -5.18 -9.15
CA LEU A 193 3.50 -5.42 -8.00
C LEU A 193 4.74 -6.26 -8.32
N VAL A 194 4.56 -7.35 -9.08
CA VAL A 194 5.67 -8.21 -9.51
C VAL A 194 6.64 -7.42 -10.40
N LYS A 195 6.12 -6.58 -11.29
CA LYS A 195 6.94 -5.72 -12.15
C LYS A 195 7.75 -4.71 -11.33
N GLU A 196 7.12 -4.07 -10.34
CA GLU A 196 7.78 -3.10 -9.44
C GLU A 196 8.86 -3.76 -8.59
N ALA A 197 8.56 -4.89 -7.94
CA ALA A 197 9.56 -5.59 -7.17
C ALA A 197 10.76 -6.04 -8.02
N LYS A 198 10.54 -6.43 -9.29
CA LYS A 198 11.63 -6.72 -10.22
C LYS A 198 12.45 -5.47 -10.59
N GLN A 199 11.83 -4.29 -10.71
CA GLN A 199 12.56 -3.04 -10.89
C GLN A 199 13.46 -2.73 -9.69
N ASP A 200 13.00 -3.10 -8.49
CA ASP A 200 13.79 -3.05 -7.25
C ASP A 200 14.75 -4.24 -7.08
N SER A 201 15.02 -4.98 -8.17
CA SER A 201 15.91 -6.16 -8.20
C SER A 201 15.54 -7.27 -7.21
N LYS A 202 14.27 -7.34 -6.80
CA LYS A 202 13.75 -8.40 -5.92
C LYS A 202 13.46 -9.66 -6.72
N LYS A 203 13.84 -10.80 -6.14
CA LYS A 203 13.61 -12.13 -6.71
C LYS A 203 12.21 -12.63 -6.36
N ILE A 204 11.43 -12.97 -7.38
CA ILE A 204 10.02 -13.36 -7.25
C ILE A 204 9.90 -14.89 -7.18
N VAL A 205 9.32 -15.36 -6.08
CA VAL A 205 8.95 -16.76 -5.87
C VAL A 205 7.47 -16.92 -6.14
N PHE A 206 7.08 -17.96 -6.87
CA PHE A 206 5.70 -18.31 -7.15
C PHE A 206 5.40 -19.74 -6.73
N THR A 207 4.25 -19.91 -6.07
CA THR A 207 3.65 -21.21 -5.79
C THR A 207 2.14 -21.13 -5.97
N ASN A 208 1.50 -22.30 -6.14
CA ASN A 208 0.05 -22.38 -6.20
C ASN A 208 -0.50 -23.61 -5.50
N GLY A 209 -1.76 -23.56 -5.10
CA GLY A 209 -2.43 -24.71 -4.48
C GLY A 209 -3.86 -24.40 -4.03
N CYS A 210 -4.55 -25.43 -3.52
CA CYS A 210 -5.90 -25.25 -3.00
C CYS A 210 -5.90 -24.63 -1.59
N PHE A 211 -4.94 -25.01 -0.73
CA PHE A 211 -4.82 -24.54 0.66
C PHE A 211 -6.16 -24.51 1.42
N ASP A 212 -6.86 -25.64 1.40
CA ASP A 212 -8.26 -25.68 1.79
C ASP A 212 -8.45 -25.66 3.31
N LEU A 213 -7.88 -26.63 4.02
CA LEU A 213 -7.69 -26.55 5.46
C LEU A 213 -6.20 -26.33 5.71
N LEU A 214 -5.87 -25.12 6.19
CA LEU A 214 -4.51 -24.76 6.54
C LEU A 214 -4.01 -25.65 7.70
N HIS A 215 -2.75 -26.04 7.63
CA HIS A 215 -2.09 -26.86 8.65
C HIS A 215 -0.59 -26.61 8.58
N VAL A 216 0.16 -27.07 9.59
CA VAL A 216 1.61 -26.84 9.71
C VAL A 216 2.39 -27.23 8.44
N GLY A 217 2.01 -28.33 7.77
CA GLY A 217 2.66 -28.72 6.49
C GLY A 217 2.56 -27.65 5.38
N HIS A 218 1.48 -26.87 5.31
CA HIS A 218 1.37 -25.75 4.37
C HIS A 218 2.22 -24.56 4.82
N ILE A 219 2.22 -24.26 6.12
CA ILE A 219 2.98 -23.14 6.70
C ILE A 219 4.47 -23.35 6.44
N THR A 220 5.01 -24.50 6.86
CA THR A 220 6.42 -24.87 6.62
C THR A 220 6.76 -24.87 5.14
N TYR A 221 5.86 -25.35 4.28
CA TYR A 221 6.07 -25.31 2.83
C TYR A 221 6.21 -23.88 2.28
N LEU A 222 5.35 -22.96 2.72
CA LEU A 222 5.37 -21.56 2.28
C LEU A 222 6.58 -20.80 2.86
N GLU A 223 6.96 -21.08 4.09
CA GLU A 223 8.18 -20.52 4.71
C GLU A 223 9.44 -20.96 3.95
N GLU A 224 9.56 -22.24 3.61
CA GLU A 224 10.66 -22.76 2.80
C GLU A 224 10.64 -22.19 1.38
N ALA A 225 9.44 -21.94 0.81
CA ALA A 225 9.32 -21.30 -0.50
C ALA A 225 9.83 -19.85 -0.45
N LYS A 226 9.42 -19.07 0.56
CA LYS A 226 9.82 -17.67 0.76
C LYS A 226 11.35 -17.52 0.81
N LYS A 227 12.07 -18.45 1.45
CA LYS A 227 13.54 -18.45 1.53
C LYS A 227 14.27 -18.48 0.17
N LEU A 228 13.57 -18.82 -0.92
CA LEU A 228 14.17 -18.93 -2.26
C LEU A 228 14.21 -17.60 -3.03
N GLY A 229 13.64 -16.53 -2.47
CA GLY A 229 13.66 -15.17 -3.03
C GLY A 229 13.16 -14.12 -2.04
N ASP A 230 12.77 -12.96 -2.55
CA ASP A 230 12.45 -11.78 -1.75
C ASP A 230 10.94 -11.53 -1.62
N ARG A 231 10.15 -12.00 -2.59
CA ARG A 231 8.68 -11.86 -2.62
C ARG A 231 8.04 -13.18 -3.02
N LEU A 232 7.07 -13.65 -2.24
CA LEU A 232 6.32 -14.88 -2.46
C LEU A 232 4.89 -14.56 -2.92
N VAL A 233 4.59 -14.95 -4.16
CA VAL A 233 3.23 -14.98 -4.72
C VAL A 233 2.62 -16.37 -4.47
N VAL A 234 1.46 -16.41 -3.83
CA VAL A 234 0.65 -17.62 -3.67
C VAL A 234 -0.62 -17.50 -4.50
N ALA A 235 -0.72 -18.31 -5.55
CA ALA A 235 -1.92 -18.39 -6.38
C ALA A 235 -2.87 -19.51 -5.87
N LEU A 236 -4.08 -19.13 -5.47
CA LEU A 236 -5.09 -20.05 -4.98
C LEU A 236 -5.99 -20.54 -6.12
N ASN A 237 -6.26 -21.85 -6.15
CA ASN A 237 -7.35 -22.37 -6.98
C ASN A 237 -8.69 -21.76 -6.55
N SER A 238 -9.52 -21.35 -7.50
CA SER A 238 -10.90 -20.93 -7.23
C SER A 238 -11.76 -22.10 -6.74
N ASP A 239 -12.92 -21.79 -6.15
CA ASP A 239 -13.80 -22.83 -5.61
C ASP A 239 -14.29 -23.81 -6.69
N THR A 240 -14.55 -23.30 -7.89
CA THR A 240 -14.93 -24.13 -9.05
C THR A 240 -13.77 -25.03 -9.51
N SER A 241 -12.53 -24.51 -9.54
CA SER A 241 -11.33 -25.29 -9.87
C SER A 241 -11.07 -26.39 -8.83
N VAL A 242 -11.18 -26.08 -7.54
CA VAL A 242 -11.01 -27.09 -6.47
C VAL A 242 -12.10 -28.17 -6.55
N LYS A 243 -13.35 -27.77 -6.82
CA LYS A 243 -14.47 -28.72 -6.97
C LYS A 243 -14.27 -29.70 -8.12
N LYS A 244 -13.76 -29.21 -9.27
CA LYS A 244 -13.40 -30.07 -10.41
C LYS A 244 -12.25 -31.02 -10.05
N LEU A 245 -11.23 -30.54 -9.35
CA LEU A 245 -10.02 -31.30 -9.02
C LEU A 245 -10.25 -32.35 -7.92
N LYS A 246 -11.05 -32.03 -6.89
CA LYS A 246 -11.16 -32.83 -5.66
C LYS A 246 -12.58 -33.37 -5.39
N GLY A 247 -13.54 -33.05 -6.26
CA GLY A 247 -14.93 -33.50 -6.16
C GLY A 247 -15.88 -32.51 -5.49
N ALA A 248 -17.17 -32.84 -5.54
CA ALA A 248 -18.26 -31.90 -5.22
C ALA A 248 -18.29 -31.38 -3.78
N LYS A 249 -17.69 -32.12 -2.83
CA LYS A 249 -17.62 -31.77 -1.39
C LYS A 249 -16.44 -30.84 -1.06
N ARG A 250 -15.72 -30.34 -2.06
CA ARG A 250 -14.52 -29.49 -1.92
C ARG A 250 -14.67 -28.23 -2.78
N PRO A 251 -14.13 -27.08 -2.36
CA PRO A 251 -13.41 -26.88 -1.10
C PRO A 251 -14.34 -26.83 0.12
N ILE A 252 -13.78 -26.98 1.32
CA ILE A 252 -14.52 -26.75 2.58
C ILE A 252 -14.57 -25.25 2.84
N ASN A 253 -13.41 -24.58 2.77
CA ASN A 253 -13.32 -23.13 2.93
C ASN A 253 -13.42 -22.44 1.57
N LYS A 254 -14.25 -21.39 1.48
CA LYS A 254 -14.38 -20.60 0.26
C LYS A 254 -13.07 -19.87 -0.05
N LEU A 255 -12.89 -19.47 -1.30
CA LEU A 255 -11.69 -18.75 -1.77
C LEU A 255 -11.34 -17.56 -0.88
N LYS A 256 -12.34 -16.75 -0.49
CA LYS A 256 -12.13 -15.58 0.36
C LYS A 256 -11.51 -15.94 1.71
N ASP A 257 -11.99 -17.00 2.35
CA ASP A 257 -11.50 -17.43 3.67
C ASP A 257 -10.10 -18.03 3.57
N ARG A 258 -9.86 -18.85 2.54
CA ARG A 258 -8.53 -19.43 2.26
C ARG A 258 -7.51 -18.34 1.97
N ALA A 259 -7.88 -17.34 1.19
CA ALA A 259 -7.02 -16.21 0.89
C ALA A 259 -6.66 -15.41 2.13
N LYS A 260 -7.65 -15.14 3.00
CA LYS A 260 -7.41 -14.43 4.25
C LYS A 260 -6.44 -15.19 5.17
N GLN A 261 -6.60 -16.51 5.26
CA GLN A 261 -5.69 -17.36 6.04
C GLN A 261 -4.27 -17.34 5.48
N ILE A 262 -4.11 -17.40 4.15
CA ILE A 262 -2.80 -17.43 3.50
C ILE A 262 -2.12 -16.06 3.53
N ALA A 263 -2.86 -14.97 3.31
CA ALA A 263 -2.35 -13.61 3.37
C ALA A 263 -1.96 -13.17 4.80
N ALA A 264 -2.48 -13.86 5.83
CA ALA A 264 -2.11 -13.63 7.22
C ALA A 264 -0.77 -14.29 7.61
N LEU A 265 -0.17 -15.10 6.73
CA LEU A 265 1.14 -15.71 6.99
C LEU A 265 2.25 -14.72 6.65
N ASP A 266 3.14 -14.45 7.61
CA ASP A 266 4.25 -13.48 7.44
C ASP A 266 5.17 -13.81 6.25
N CYS A 267 5.25 -15.07 5.84
CA CYS A 267 6.06 -15.49 4.70
C CYS A 267 5.42 -15.22 3.32
N VAL A 268 4.16 -14.79 3.26
CA VAL A 268 3.42 -14.56 2.01
C VAL A 268 3.23 -13.07 1.77
N ASP A 269 3.78 -12.57 0.66
CA ASP A 269 3.64 -11.15 0.30
C ASP A 269 2.34 -10.90 -0.46
N TRP A 270 2.01 -11.77 -1.42
CA TRP A 270 0.88 -11.54 -2.34
C TRP A 270 0.08 -12.81 -2.57
N VAL A 271 -1.24 -12.69 -2.42
CA VAL A 271 -2.18 -13.77 -2.70
C VAL A 271 -3.04 -13.38 -3.89
N THR A 272 -3.13 -14.27 -4.88
CA THR A 272 -4.01 -14.11 -6.04
C THR A 272 -4.77 -15.41 -6.28
N SER A 273 -5.62 -15.46 -7.30
CA SER A 273 -6.38 -16.66 -7.63
C SER A 273 -6.46 -16.94 -9.13
N PHE A 274 -6.74 -18.20 -9.46
CA PHE A 274 -6.93 -18.67 -10.83
C PHE A 274 -8.01 -19.74 -10.88
N THR A 275 -8.68 -19.87 -12.03
CA THR A 275 -9.80 -20.82 -12.23
C THR A 275 -9.46 -21.92 -13.22
N GLU A 276 -8.46 -21.66 -14.08
CA GLU A 276 -7.94 -22.59 -15.05
C GLU A 276 -7.41 -23.88 -14.40
N ASP A 277 -7.32 -24.98 -15.16
CA ASP A 277 -6.87 -26.28 -14.64
C ASP A 277 -5.41 -26.23 -14.14
N THR A 278 -4.61 -25.34 -14.73
CA THR A 278 -3.23 -25.10 -14.34
C THR A 278 -2.96 -23.59 -14.22
N PRO A 279 -2.00 -23.17 -13.37
CA PRO A 279 -1.62 -21.76 -13.23
C PRO A 279 -0.78 -21.24 -14.42
N LEU A 280 -0.65 -22.00 -15.51
CA LEU A 280 0.30 -21.72 -16.60
C LEU A 280 0.17 -20.31 -17.17
N LYS A 281 -1.07 -19.86 -17.38
CA LYS A 281 -1.33 -18.51 -17.90
C LYS A 281 -0.78 -17.43 -16.97
N LEU A 282 -1.04 -17.56 -15.67
CA LEU A 282 -0.55 -16.64 -14.67
C LEU A 282 0.98 -16.67 -14.57
N ILE A 283 1.59 -17.85 -14.63
CA ILE A 283 3.05 -17.99 -14.63
C ILE A 283 3.68 -17.28 -15.84
N LYS A 284 3.07 -17.39 -17.03
CA LYS A 284 3.53 -16.68 -18.24
C LYS A 284 3.42 -15.16 -18.12
N GLU A 285 2.39 -14.67 -17.42
CA GLU A 285 2.15 -13.24 -17.22
C GLU A 285 3.05 -12.61 -16.15
N LEU A 286 3.34 -13.35 -15.06
CA LEU A 286 4.16 -12.87 -13.95
C LEU A 286 5.67 -13.15 -14.13
N GLU A 287 6.00 -14.20 -14.89
CA GLU A 287 7.37 -14.62 -15.20
C GLU A 287 8.25 -14.79 -13.94
N PRO A 288 7.85 -15.59 -12.94
CA PRO A 288 8.57 -15.65 -11.66
C PRO A 288 10.00 -16.20 -11.83
N ASP A 289 10.92 -15.74 -10.99
CA ASP A 289 12.32 -16.20 -10.95
C ASP A 289 12.46 -17.59 -10.35
N VAL A 290 11.57 -17.96 -9.43
CA VAL A 290 11.52 -19.29 -8.81
C VAL A 290 10.09 -19.82 -8.81
N LEU A 291 9.88 -20.98 -9.41
CA LEU A 291 8.64 -21.75 -9.32
C LEU A 291 8.80 -22.88 -8.30
N VAL A 292 7.91 -22.91 -7.31
CA VAL A 292 7.98 -23.86 -6.20
C VAL A 292 6.78 -24.80 -6.18
N LYS A 293 7.05 -26.09 -5.95
CA LYS A 293 6.04 -27.12 -5.68
C LYS A 293 6.45 -28.08 -4.57
N GLY A 294 5.50 -28.85 -4.06
CA GLY A 294 5.81 -29.99 -3.18
C GLY A 294 6.56 -31.08 -3.93
N LYS A 295 7.38 -31.86 -3.21
CA LYS A 295 8.17 -32.98 -3.78
C LYS A 295 7.37 -34.12 -4.40
N ASP A 296 6.05 -34.11 -4.29
CA ASP A 296 5.17 -35.07 -4.96
C ASP A 296 5.20 -34.95 -6.49
N TYR A 297 5.76 -33.85 -7.02
CA TYR A 297 5.84 -33.59 -8.46
C TYR A 297 7.28 -33.69 -8.96
N LYS A 298 7.47 -34.32 -10.12
CA LYS A 298 8.73 -34.20 -10.86
C LYS A 298 8.78 -32.82 -11.53
N VAL A 299 9.96 -32.20 -11.53
CA VAL A 299 10.16 -30.84 -12.08
C VAL A 299 9.59 -30.66 -13.49
N LYS A 300 9.77 -31.66 -14.36
CA LYS A 300 9.28 -31.64 -15.74
C LYS A 300 7.76 -31.67 -15.88
N ASP A 301 7.05 -32.16 -14.87
CA ASP A 301 5.60 -32.34 -14.86
C ASP A 301 4.88 -31.16 -14.15
N ILE A 302 5.64 -30.21 -13.60
CA ILE A 302 5.10 -28.99 -13.01
C ILE A 302 4.65 -28.03 -14.13
N ALA A 303 3.39 -27.64 -14.11
CA ALA A 303 2.87 -26.62 -15.03
C ALA A 303 3.64 -25.30 -14.88
N GLY A 304 4.16 -24.77 -16.00
CA GLY A 304 4.97 -23.55 -16.02
C GLY A 304 6.48 -23.79 -15.89
N SER A 305 6.92 -25.03 -15.68
CA SER A 305 8.34 -25.38 -15.52
C SER A 305 9.16 -25.02 -16.76
N LYS A 306 8.68 -25.35 -17.96
CA LYS A 306 9.37 -25.04 -19.22
C LYS A 306 9.51 -23.54 -19.42
N GLU A 307 8.46 -22.78 -19.14
CA GLU A 307 8.41 -21.34 -19.31
C GLU A 307 9.37 -20.61 -18.37
N VAL A 308 9.42 -21.03 -17.10
CA VAL A 308 10.31 -20.43 -16.10
C VAL A 308 11.77 -20.74 -16.42
N LEU A 309 12.09 -21.99 -16.76
CA LEU A 309 13.45 -22.37 -17.15
C LEU A 309 13.92 -21.67 -18.44
N ALA A 310 13.05 -21.53 -19.44
CA ALA A 310 13.37 -20.84 -20.69
C ALA A 310 13.71 -19.35 -20.50
N LYS A 311 13.23 -18.73 -19.41
CA LYS A 311 13.54 -17.34 -19.05
C LYS A 311 14.70 -17.21 -18.06
N GLY A 312 15.43 -18.30 -17.79
CA GLY A 312 16.55 -18.31 -16.86
C GLY A 312 16.16 -18.44 -15.39
N GLY A 313 14.89 -18.66 -15.09
CA GLY A 313 14.40 -18.92 -13.74
C GLY A 313 14.71 -20.34 -13.25
N GLN A 314 14.27 -20.64 -12.03
CA GLN A 314 14.53 -21.92 -11.36
C GLN A 314 13.22 -22.62 -10.99
N VAL A 315 13.21 -23.95 -11.02
CA VAL A 315 12.11 -24.75 -10.49
C VAL A 315 12.62 -25.56 -9.30
N ARG A 316 11.92 -25.46 -8.18
CA ARG A 316 12.31 -26.07 -6.90
C ARG A 316 11.17 -26.91 -6.33
N THR A 317 11.54 -28.02 -5.70
CA THR A 317 10.60 -28.91 -5.02
C THR A 317 10.94 -28.99 -3.54
N ILE A 318 9.97 -28.74 -2.66
CA ILE A 318 10.16 -28.71 -1.21
C ILE A 318 9.62 -30.00 -0.59
N ASN A 319 10.36 -30.55 0.38
CA ASN A 319 9.92 -31.70 1.16
C ASN A 319 8.64 -31.35 1.93
N LEU A 320 7.60 -32.15 1.79
CA LEU A 320 6.42 -32.02 2.62
C LEU A 320 6.65 -32.65 4.00
N VAL A 321 6.04 -32.07 5.04
CA VAL A 321 6.07 -32.64 6.39
C VAL A 321 5.32 -33.97 6.37
N LYS A 322 6.02 -35.07 6.67
CA LYS A 322 5.46 -36.43 6.61
C LYS A 322 4.24 -36.57 7.54
N GLY A 323 3.21 -37.27 7.07
CA GLY A 323 2.02 -37.62 7.86
C GLY A 323 0.95 -36.52 7.95
N ILE A 324 1.24 -35.28 7.54
CA ILE A 324 0.32 -34.15 7.69
C ILE A 324 -0.28 -33.78 6.33
N SER A 325 -1.60 -33.94 6.19
CA SER A 325 -2.36 -33.50 5.02
C SER A 325 -3.79 -33.14 5.42
N THR A 326 -4.44 -32.29 4.62
CA THR A 326 -5.86 -31.97 4.80
C THR A 326 -6.75 -33.23 4.81
N THR A 327 -6.42 -34.23 3.98
CA THR A 327 -7.18 -35.50 3.93
C THR A 327 -7.02 -36.30 5.22
N ASN A 328 -5.81 -36.38 5.76
CA ASN A 328 -5.57 -37.07 7.03
C ASN A 328 -6.24 -36.34 8.21
N LEU A 329 -6.24 -35.01 8.20
CA LEU A 329 -6.93 -34.21 9.22
C LEU A 329 -8.44 -34.51 9.23
N ILE A 330 -9.05 -34.56 8.04
CA ILE A 330 -10.49 -34.90 7.91
C ILE A 330 -10.77 -36.34 8.32
N ARG A 331 -9.90 -37.28 7.97
CA ARG A 331 -10.04 -38.67 8.43
C ARG A 331 -10.03 -38.72 9.97
N ARG A 332 -9.03 -38.12 10.61
CA ARG A 332 -8.95 -38.03 12.08
C ARG A 332 -10.18 -37.39 12.71
N ILE A 333 -10.76 -36.35 12.10
CA ILE A 333 -12.00 -35.72 12.60
C ILE A 333 -13.18 -36.68 12.51
N LYS A 334 -13.31 -37.45 11.42
CA LYS A 334 -14.37 -38.45 11.26
C LYS A 334 -14.22 -39.66 12.17
N ASP A 335 -12.99 -39.95 12.59
CA ASP A 335 -12.66 -41.03 13.53
C ASP A 335 -12.85 -40.59 15.01
N LEU A 336 -13.32 -39.36 15.28
CA LEU A 336 -13.70 -38.90 16.62
C LEU A 336 -15.16 -39.24 16.96
N ASP A 337 -15.94 -39.69 15.98
CA ASP A 337 -17.29 -40.26 16.12
C ASP A 337 -17.22 -41.80 16.25
#